data_AF-A0A382X232-F1
#
_entry.id   AF-A0A382X232-F1
#
_cell.length_a   1.000
_cell.length_b   1.000
_cell.length_c   1.000
_cell.angle_alpha   90.00
_cell.angle_beta   90.00
_cell.angle_gamma   90.00
#
_symmetry.space_group_name_H-M   'P 1'
#
loop_
_entity.id
_entity.type
_entity.pdbx_description
1 polymer ?
#
loop_
_entity_poly.entity_id
_entity_poly.type
_entity_poly.pdbx_seq_one_letter_code
_entity_poly.pdbx_strand_id
1 'polypeptide(L)' 'MPALTNEQIDHFEEYGFLKVDDVLDHETVIDPVVEEYEKVLDNLATTLYEKGSIKSKYQDLEFGDRVTNIYAESG' A
#
# COMPACT_ATOMS: atom_id res chain seq x y z
N MET A 1 12.44 24.05 6.83
CA MET A 1 11.91 22.98 5.96
C MET A 1 12.96 21.91 5.92
N PRO A 2 12.61 20.62 6.13
CA PRO A 2 13.54 19.55 5.82
C PRO A 2 13.88 19.63 4.33
N ALA A 3 15.16 19.53 3.99
CA ALA A 3 15.67 19.58 2.62
C ALA A 3 16.60 18.38 2.43
N LEU A 4 16.63 17.83 1.22
CA LEU A 4 17.54 16.74 0.87
C LEU A 4 18.99 17.21 0.99
N THR A 5 19.87 16.31 1.44
CA THR A 5 21.31 16.58 1.43
C THR A 5 21.86 16.46 0.01
N ASN A 6 23.04 17.07 -0.24
CA ASN A 6 23.70 16.93 -1.54
C ASN A 6 24.01 15.45 -1.85
N GLU A 7 24.43 14.67 -0.85
CA GLU A 7 24.68 13.23 -1.04
C GLU A 7 23.42 12.46 -1.47
N GLN A 8 22.26 12.83 -0.94
CA GLN A 8 20.98 12.24 -1.33
C GLN A 8 20.58 12.63 -2.77
N ILE A 9 20.90 13.85 -3.18
CA ILE A 9 20.68 14.32 -4.55
C ILE A 9 21.64 13.58 -5.51
N ASP A 10 22.93 13.49 -5.17
CA ASP A 10 23.93 12.79 -5.97
C ASP A 10 23.57 11.31 -6.13
N HIS A 11 23.10 10.64 -5.06
CA HIS A 11 22.61 9.26 -5.15
C HIS A 11 21.38 9.14 -6.08
N PHE A 12 20.44 10.08 -6.01
CA PHE A 12 19.30 10.08 -6.93
C PHE A 12 19.75 10.24 -8.39
N GLU A 13 20.69 11.13 -8.66
CA GLU A 13 21.22 11.36 -10.01
C GLU A 13 22.00 10.16 -10.56
N GLU A 14 22.76 9.45 -9.71
CA GLU A 14 23.54 8.27 -10.11
C GLU A 14 22.68 7.01 -10.29
N TYR A 15 21.75 6.75 -9.36
CA TYR A 15 21.01 5.49 -9.30
C TYR A 15 19.56 5.58 -9.79
N GLY A 16 19.04 6.79 -10.00
CA GLY A 16 17.66 7.04 -10.45
C GLY A 16 16.59 6.88 -9.36
N PHE A 17 16.99 6.63 -8.11
CA PHE A 17 16.10 6.55 -6.95
C PHE A 17 16.81 7.00 -5.68
N LEU A 18 16.02 7.36 -4.68
CA LEU A 18 16.49 7.71 -3.35
C LEU A 18 15.53 7.14 -2.32
N LYS A 19 16.07 6.43 -1.32
CA LYS A 19 15.31 6.05 -0.12
C LYS A 19 15.47 7.15 0.92
N VAL A 20 14.36 7.68 1.40
CA VAL A 20 14.34 8.59 2.55
C VAL A 20 13.43 7.98 3.60
N ASP A 21 14.00 7.70 4.76
CA ASP A 21 13.27 7.15 5.89
C ASP A 21 12.51 8.26 6.63
N ASP A 22 11.38 7.90 7.24
CA ASP A 22 10.59 8.76 8.13
C ASP A 22 10.14 10.11 7.52
N VAL A 23 9.87 10.13 6.20
CA VAL A 23 9.35 11.33 5.51
C VAL A 23 7.94 11.68 5.97
N LEU A 24 7.13 10.66 6.22
CA LEU A 24 5.75 10.78 6.67
C LEU A 24 5.58 10.04 7.98
N ASP A 25 4.84 10.65 8.91
CA ASP A 25 4.49 10.04 10.17
C ASP A 25 3.50 8.90 9.93
N HIS A 26 3.85 7.70 10.40
CA HIS A 26 3.07 6.50 10.11
C HIS A 26 1.66 6.58 10.72
N GLU A 27 1.59 6.94 12.01
CA GLU A 27 0.34 6.91 12.78
C GLU A 27 -0.65 8.00 12.36
N THR A 28 -0.15 9.18 12.02
CA THR A 28 -0.99 10.35 11.76
C THR A 28 -1.24 10.61 10.28
N VAL A 29 -0.43 10.04 9.39
CA VAL A 29 -0.55 10.24 7.93
C VAL A 29 -0.78 8.94 7.18
N ILE A 30 0.03 7.91 7.40
CA ILE A 30 -0.05 6.68 6.60
C ILE A 30 -1.22 5.80 7.04
N ASP A 31 -1.36 5.52 8.33
CA ASP A 31 -2.40 4.63 8.88
C ASP A 31 -3.82 5.09 8.53
N PRO A 32 -4.18 6.39 8.65
CA PRO A 32 -5.51 6.86 8.25
C PRO A 32 -5.81 6.64 6.76
N VAL A 33 -4.79 6.73 5.90
CA VAL A 33 -4.95 6.45 4.46
C VAL A 33 -5.15 4.96 4.24
N VAL A 34 -4.41 4.10 4.94
CA VAL A 34 -4.60 2.64 4.86
C VAL A 34 -6.01 2.26 5.32
N GLU A 35 -6.50 2.81 6.44
CA GLU A 35 -7.86 2.56 6.95
C GLU A 35 -8.97 2.99 5.95
N GLU A 36 -8.75 4.08 5.20
CA GLU A 36 -9.67 4.49 4.14
C GLU A 36 -9.67 3.47 3.00
N TYR A 37 -8.48 3.04 2.56
CA TYR A 37 -8.34 2.07 1.48
C TYR A 37 -8.82 0.67 1.87
N GLU A 38 -8.77 0.29 3.14
CA GLU A 38 -9.37 -0.96 3.63
C GLU A 38 -10.87 -1.02 3.34
N LYS A 39 -11.59 0.09 3.47
CA LYS A 39 -13.03 0.15 3.16
C LYS A 39 -13.29 -0.02 1.67
N VAL A 40 -12.42 0.55 0.82
CA VAL A 40 -12.50 0.37 -0.64
C VAL A 40 -12.24 -1.09 -1.00
N LEU A 41 -11.22 -1.70 -0.39
CA LEU A 41 -10.86 -3.10 -0.57
C LEU A 41 -11.98 -4.04 -0.09
N ASP A 42 -12.64 -3.74 1.03
CA ASP A 42 -13.77 -4.52 1.55
C ASP A 42 -14.93 -4.61 0.55
N ASN A 43 -15.27 -3.49 -0.07
CA ASN A 43 -16.32 -3.44 -1.09
C ASN A 43 -15.92 -4.25 -2.33
N LEU A 44 -14.67 -4.12 -2.77
CA LEU A 44 -14.13 -4.88 -3.89
C LEU A 44 -14.12 -6.40 -3.60
N ALA A 45 -13.58 -6.80 -2.45
CA ALA A 45 -13.50 -8.19 -2.02
C ALA A 45 -14.89 -8.83 -1.91
N THR A 46 -15.87 -8.10 -1.35
CA THR A 46 -17.26 -8.55 -1.28
C THR A 46 -17.82 -8.79 -2.68
N THR A 47 -17.65 -7.84 -3.59
CA THR A 47 -18.13 -7.94 -4.97
C THR A 47 -17.50 -9.15 -5.71
N LEU A 48 -16.18 -9.34 -5.55
CA LEU A 48 -15.46 -10.43 -6.20
C LEU A 48 -15.83 -11.80 -5.63
N TYR A 49 -16.02 -11.87 -4.32
CA TYR A 49 -16.42 -13.10 -3.63
C TYR A 49 -17.84 -13.52 -4.03
N GLU A 50 -18.79 -12.57 -4.08
CA GLU A 50 -20.16 -12.84 -4.54
C GLU A 50 -20.22 -13.31 -6.00
N LYS A 51 -19.28 -12.86 -6.84
CA LYS A 51 -19.11 -13.33 -8.22
C LYS A 51 -18.38 -14.67 -8.34
N GLY A 52 -17.82 -15.20 -7.25
CA GLY A 52 -16.99 -16.40 -7.24
C GLY A 52 -15.62 -16.22 -7.90
N SER A 53 -15.17 -14.97 -8.10
CA SER A 53 -13.86 -14.65 -8.69
C SER A 53 -12.70 -14.88 -7.72
N ILE A 54 -12.97 -14.80 -6.41
CA ILE A 54 -11.99 -15.10 -5.35
C ILE A 54 -12.60 -16.10 -4.37
N LYS A 55 -11.76 -16.92 -3.74
CA LYS A 55 -12.19 -18.01 -2.84
C LYS A 55 -12.53 -17.52 -1.44
N SER A 56 -11.99 -16.37 -1.04
CA SER A 56 -12.18 -15.76 0.26
C SER A 56 -12.03 -14.25 0.16
N LYS A 57 -12.57 -13.52 1.14
CA LYS A 57 -12.36 -12.07 1.28
C LYS A 57 -11.05 -11.70 1.98
N TYR A 58 -10.33 -12.69 2.53
CA TYR A 58 -9.02 -12.54 3.17
C TYR A 58 -8.99 -11.48 4.30
N GLN A 59 -10.07 -11.36 5.08
CA GLN A 59 -10.22 -10.31 6.10
C GLN A 59 -9.25 -10.45 7.29
N ASP A 60 -8.64 -11.62 7.47
CA ASP A 60 -7.69 -11.89 8.55
C ASP A 60 -6.24 -11.47 8.20
N LEU A 61 -6.00 -11.00 6.97
CA LEU A 61 -4.69 -10.57 6.49
C LEU A 61 -4.52 -9.05 6.62
N GLU A 62 -3.29 -8.61 6.87
CA GLU A 62 -2.93 -7.19 6.78
C GLU A 62 -3.19 -6.65 5.36
N PHE A 63 -3.43 -5.34 5.25
CA PHE A 63 -3.85 -4.69 4.01
C PHE A 63 -3.01 -5.11 2.79
N GLY A 64 -1.67 -5.06 2.87
CA GLY A 64 -0.79 -5.39 1.75
C GLY A 64 -0.89 -6.84 1.29
N ASP A 65 -0.87 -7.78 2.23
CA ASP A 65 -1.00 -9.22 1.95
C ASP A 65 -2.39 -9.54 1.37
N ARG A 66 -3.42 -8.89 1.93
CA ARG A 66 -4.80 -9.04 1.49
C ARG A 66 -4.99 -8.58 0.04
N VAL A 67 -4.47 -7.39 -0.30
CA VAL A 67 -4.50 -6.84 -1.67
C VAL A 67 -3.79 -7.79 -2.63
N THR A 68 -2.62 -8.28 -2.27
CA THR A 68 -1.82 -9.19 -3.10
C THR A 68 -2.57 -10.49 -3.39
N ASN A 69 -3.20 -11.10 -2.39
CA ASN A 69 -3.97 -12.33 -2.56
C ASN A 69 -5.22 -12.13 -3.43
N ILE A 70 -5.95 -11.03 -3.22
CA ILE A 70 -7.14 -10.70 -4.04
C ILE A 70 -6.74 -10.51 -5.50
N TYR A 71 -5.66 -9.79 -5.79
CA TYR A 71 -5.18 -9.61 -7.17
C TYR A 71 -4.71 -10.92 -7.80
N ALA A 72 -3.99 -11.76 -7.05
CA ALA A 72 -3.51 -13.04 -7.55
C ALA A 72 -4.65 -13.98 -7.99
N GLU A 73 -5.82 -13.90 -7.36
CA GLU A 73 -6.99 -14.73 -7.71
C GLU A 73 -7.90 -14.08 -8.76
N SER A 74 -8.04 -12.75 -8.75
CA SER A 74 -9.04 -12.05 -9.58
C SER A 74 -8.61 -11.73 -11.01
N GLY A 75 -7.30 -11.77 -11.32
CA GLY A 75 -6.76 -11.68 -12.68
C GLY A 75 -6.75 -10.26 -13.26
#